data_AF-A0A5E9JVZ2-F1
#
_entry.id   AF-A0A5E9JVZ2-F1
#
_cell.length_a   1.000
_cell.length_b   1.000
_cell.length_c   1.000
_cell.angle_alpha   90.00
_cell.angle_beta   90.00
_cell.angle_gamma   90.00
#
_symmetry.space_group_name_H-M   'P 1'
#
loop_
_entity.id
_entity.type
_entity.pdbx_description
1 polymer ?
#
loop_
_entity_poly.entity_id
_entity_poly.type
_entity_poly.pdbx_seq_one_letter_code
_entity_poly.pdbx_strand_id
1 'polypeptide(L)'
;MHENKNDAPTSKVFYRPIEASIRWAGLLRYEQVILASISSPRRLPQSLDCPRCDELRLCTERIFDGILNGELPFGRNGITTRDSALIDSPDLTVRHVDLKSWMRQHYPEQRPCFLFSRSERIAHPFISVETGQAMLVERLALKSTLDQYKRQLHELQEKHGALLKQMAPSTGAQCLISDRAEATYLNIIGSMLDLMLGQSPSGVPYSSFKTQEAVVSALVAHHSGAMGIAERTLNGKFATARRRLRSATV
;
A
#
# COMPACT_ATOMS: atom_id res chain seq x y z
N MET A 1 38.59 45.66 3.55
CA MET A 1 39.70 45.37 4.49
C MET A 1 39.08 45.32 5.88
N HIS A 2 39.03 44.27 6.68
CA HIS A 2 39.68 42.95 6.72
C HIS A 2 38.60 41.85 6.81
N GLU A 3 38.70 40.84 5.93
CA GLU A 3 37.97 39.58 6.10
C GLU A 3 38.76 38.74 7.11
N ASN A 4 38.49 38.92 8.40
CA ASN A 4 39.04 38.06 9.45
C ASN A 4 38.32 36.71 9.36
N LYS A 5 38.84 35.82 8.51
CA LYS A 5 38.55 34.38 8.60
C LYS A 5 39.13 33.87 9.92
N ASN A 6 38.34 33.96 10.97
CA ASN A 6 38.53 33.12 12.16
C ASN A 6 38.28 31.67 11.73
N ASP A 7 39.33 30.97 11.34
CA ASP A 7 39.34 29.51 11.16
C ASP A 7 39.33 28.81 12.53
N ALA A 8 38.41 29.22 13.42
CA ALA A 8 38.16 28.48 14.64
C ALA A 8 37.61 27.10 14.25
N PRO A 9 38.15 26.00 14.78
CA PRO A 9 37.68 24.68 14.41
C PRO A 9 36.21 24.53 14.79
N THR A 10 35.42 24.02 13.85
CA THR A 10 33.98 23.79 14.03
C THR A 10 33.72 22.90 15.23
N SER A 11 34.52 21.83 15.38
CA SER A 11 34.44 20.86 16.48
C SER A 11 35.75 20.81 17.27
N LYS A 12 35.66 20.54 18.57
CA LYS A 12 36.76 20.31 19.51
C LYS A 12 36.52 19.01 20.29
N VAL A 13 37.57 18.51 20.95
CA VAL A 13 37.48 17.31 21.82
C VAL A 13 36.73 17.60 23.12
N PHE A 14 36.76 18.84 23.58
CA PHE A 14 36.01 19.37 24.72
C PHE A 14 35.78 20.87 24.52
N TYR A 15 34.83 21.42 25.29
CA TYR A 15 34.39 22.81 25.18
C TYR A 15 34.23 23.41 26.56
N ARG A 16 34.50 24.71 26.71
CA ARG A 16 33.91 25.48 27.80
C ARG A 16 32.39 25.61 27.57
N PRO A 17 31.53 25.69 28.60
CA PRO A 17 30.09 25.82 28.42
C PRO A 17 29.69 26.95 27.46
N ILE A 18 30.37 28.10 27.56
CA ILE A 18 30.15 29.23 26.66
C ILE A 18 30.52 28.91 25.19
N GLU A 19 31.63 28.20 24.96
CA GLU A 19 32.07 27.83 23.61
C GLU A 19 31.12 26.85 22.93
N ALA A 20 30.57 25.91 23.71
CA ALA A 20 29.53 24.99 23.27
C ALA A 20 28.23 25.75 22.97
N SER A 21 27.84 26.71 23.82
CA SER A 21 26.65 27.54 23.63
C SER A 21 26.71 28.37 22.36
N ILE A 22 27.86 29.02 22.10
CA ILE A 22 28.10 29.80 20.87
C ILE A 22 27.93 28.91 19.63
N ARG A 23 28.48 27.70 19.66
CA ARG A 23 28.37 26.74 18.55
C ARG A 23 26.95 26.19 18.39
N TRP A 24 26.24 25.96 19.49
CA TRP A 24 24.84 25.52 19.48
C TRP A 24 23.93 26.59 18.90
N ALA A 25 24.08 27.86 19.32
CA ALA A 25 23.33 29.00 18.81
C ALA A 25 23.73 29.41 17.37
N GLY A 26 24.74 28.78 16.77
CA GLY A 26 25.22 29.11 15.42
C GLY A 26 25.96 30.45 15.33
N LEU A 27 26.53 30.93 16.43
CA LEU A 27 27.16 32.25 16.56
C LEU A 27 28.70 32.20 16.47
N LEU A 28 29.27 31.16 15.86
CA LEU A 28 30.72 30.98 15.77
C LEU A 28 31.46 32.19 15.16
N ARG A 29 30.82 32.90 14.22
CA ARG A 29 31.38 34.13 13.62
C ARG A 29 31.56 35.28 14.62
N TYR A 30 30.79 35.28 15.71
CA TYR A 30 30.83 36.30 16.77
C TYR A 30 31.59 35.82 18.02
N GLU A 31 32.25 34.65 17.97
CA GLU A 31 32.91 34.03 19.14
C GLU A 31 33.84 35.00 19.88
N GLN A 32 34.69 35.73 19.17
CA GLN A 32 35.62 36.70 19.77
C GLN A 32 34.92 37.87 20.45
N VAL A 33 33.90 38.45 19.81
CA VAL A 33 33.13 39.59 20.35
C VAL A 33 32.38 39.17 21.61
N ILE A 34 31.74 37.99 21.56
CA ILE A 34 31.01 37.41 22.68
C ILE A 34 31.98 37.13 23.84
N LEU A 35 33.10 36.44 23.59
CA LEU A 35 34.07 36.12 24.65
C LEU A 35 34.71 37.36 25.27
N ALA A 36 34.95 38.43 24.49
CA ALA A 36 35.47 39.69 25.01
C ALA A 36 34.46 40.44 25.91
N SER A 37 33.16 40.23 25.68
CA SER A 37 32.09 40.91 26.42
C SER A 37 31.70 40.21 27.73
N ILE A 38 32.17 38.98 27.95
CA ILE A 38 31.76 38.15 29.08
C ILE A 38 32.76 38.28 30.23
N SER A 39 32.28 38.74 31.38
CA SER A 39 33.08 38.83 32.62
C SER A 39 32.99 37.57 33.49
N SER A 40 32.00 36.71 33.27
CA SER A 40 31.76 35.49 34.04
C SER A 40 31.38 34.32 33.13
N PRO A 41 31.96 33.12 33.31
CA PRO A 41 31.65 31.95 32.47
C PRO A 41 30.18 31.50 32.57
N ARG A 42 29.47 31.94 33.61
CA ARG A 42 28.08 31.53 33.91
C ARG A 42 27.04 32.58 33.58
N ARG A 43 27.39 33.85 33.69
CA ARG A 43 26.44 34.96 33.53
C ARG A 43 26.79 35.79 32.31
N LEU A 44 25.96 35.67 31.29
CA LEU A 44 26.01 36.55 30.13
C LEU A 44 25.50 37.95 30.52
N PRO A 45 26.19 39.02 30.06
CA PRO A 45 25.71 40.40 30.16
C PRO A 45 24.24 40.56 29.71
N GLN A 46 23.54 41.56 30.24
CA GLN A 46 22.16 41.87 29.81
C GLN A 46 22.11 42.44 28.39
N SER A 47 23.12 43.22 27.99
CA SER A 47 23.30 43.72 26.63
C SER A 47 24.53 43.05 26.02
N LEU A 48 24.31 42.26 24.98
CA LEU A 48 25.36 41.67 24.14
C LEU A 48 25.17 42.19 22.72
N ASP A 49 26.27 42.58 22.08
CA ASP A 49 26.27 43.00 20.68
C ASP A 49 26.43 41.78 19.76
N CYS A 50 25.43 40.90 19.75
CA CYS A 50 25.38 39.80 18.80
C CYS A 50 23.94 39.43 18.40
N PRO A 51 23.71 38.94 17.16
CA PRO A 51 22.40 38.43 16.78
C PRO A 51 22.03 37.21 17.64
N ARG A 52 20.73 37.03 17.94
CA ARG A 52 20.20 35.86 18.68
C ARG A 52 20.75 35.69 20.11
N CYS A 53 20.97 36.81 20.83
CA CYS A 53 21.43 36.80 22.23
C CYS A 53 20.60 35.90 23.15
N ASP A 54 19.28 35.88 22.97
CA ASP A 54 18.37 35.07 23.80
C ASP A 54 18.61 33.57 23.62
N GLU A 55 18.90 33.14 22.39
CA GLU A 55 19.23 31.73 22.13
C GLU A 55 20.57 31.34 22.72
N LEU A 56 21.58 32.22 22.66
CA LEU A 56 22.86 32.00 23.31
C LEU A 56 22.66 31.79 24.82
N ARG A 57 21.87 32.68 25.45
CA ARG A 57 21.52 32.60 26.88
C ARG A 57 20.84 31.28 27.21
N LEU A 58 19.81 30.92 26.44
CA LEU A 58 19.09 29.68 26.63
C LEU A 58 19.98 28.43 26.49
N CYS A 59 20.89 28.42 25.50
CA CYS A 59 21.85 27.31 25.33
C CYS A 59 22.81 27.22 26.52
N THR A 60 23.31 28.36 27.02
CA THR A 60 24.17 28.41 28.19
C THR A 60 23.45 27.91 29.45
N GLU A 61 22.24 28.40 29.70
CA GLU A 61 21.40 27.97 30.83
C GLU A 61 21.13 26.47 30.79
N ARG A 62 20.78 25.91 29.63
CA ARG A 62 20.56 24.46 29.47
C ARG A 62 21.80 23.62 29.77
N ILE A 63 22.98 24.05 29.31
CA ILE A 63 24.22 23.32 29.58
C ILE A 63 24.51 23.34 31.09
N PHE A 64 24.37 24.49 31.75
CA PHE A 64 24.57 24.57 33.20
C PHE A 64 23.50 23.80 33.98
N ASP A 65 22.26 23.81 33.54
CA ASP A 65 21.18 23.02 34.15
C ASP A 65 21.50 21.52 34.10
N GLY A 66 21.92 20.99 32.94
CA GLY A 66 22.35 19.59 32.82
C GLY A 66 23.56 19.26 33.71
N ILE A 67 24.50 20.19 33.87
CA ILE A 67 25.66 20.04 34.77
C ILE A 67 25.21 19.97 36.24
N LEU A 68 24.35 20.90 36.66
CA LEU A 68 23.90 21.03 38.05
C LEU A 68 23.04 19.86 38.50
N ASN A 69 22.22 19.31 37.60
CA ASN A 69 21.38 18.16 37.86
C ASN A 69 22.12 16.81 37.67
N GLY A 70 23.41 16.84 37.31
CA GLY A 70 24.24 15.65 37.18
C GLY A 70 23.99 14.82 35.91
N GLU A 71 23.28 15.37 34.94
CA GLU A 71 22.97 14.72 33.65
C GLU A 71 24.12 14.88 32.64
N LEU A 72 24.84 16.00 32.70
CA LEU A 72 25.94 16.33 31.80
C LEU A 72 27.28 16.26 32.55
N PRO A 73 28.12 15.24 32.29
CA PRO A 73 29.44 15.15 32.88
C PRO A 73 30.34 16.34 32.49
N PHE A 74 31.09 16.84 33.47
CA PHE A 74 32.00 17.98 33.30
C PHE A 74 33.33 17.70 33.99
N GLY A 75 34.30 18.60 33.80
CA GLY A 75 35.58 18.57 34.50
C GLY A 75 36.51 19.64 33.99
N ARG A 76 37.81 19.34 33.89
CA ARG A 76 38.85 20.31 33.50
C ARG A 76 39.75 19.72 32.41
N ASN A 77 40.08 20.53 31.41
CA ASN A 77 40.98 20.15 30.31
C ASN A 77 40.57 18.83 29.61
N GLY A 78 39.26 18.58 29.49
CA GLY A 78 38.73 17.36 28.85
C GLY A 78 38.79 16.10 29.71
N ILE A 79 39.22 16.19 30.97
CA ILE A 79 39.14 15.10 31.95
C ILE A 79 37.89 15.31 32.78
N THR A 80 36.98 14.35 32.75
CA THR A 80 35.74 14.37 33.54
C THR A 80 36.07 14.20 35.03
N THR A 81 35.53 15.08 35.88
CA THR A 81 35.68 15.04 37.33
C THR A 81 34.32 15.29 38.00
N ARG A 82 34.21 15.07 39.31
CA ARG A 82 32.98 15.37 40.08
C ARG A 82 33.18 16.52 41.06
N ASP A 83 34.16 17.38 40.79
CA ASP A 83 34.49 18.48 41.67
C ASP A 83 33.54 19.66 41.44
N SER A 84 32.61 19.87 42.37
CA SER A 84 31.62 20.95 42.30
C SER A 84 32.26 22.34 42.35
N ALA A 85 33.49 22.48 42.88
CA ALA A 85 34.21 23.75 42.87
C ALA A 85 34.53 24.24 41.44
N LEU A 86 34.52 23.34 40.46
CA LEU A 86 34.74 23.70 39.05
C LEU A 86 33.54 24.39 38.41
N ILE A 87 32.34 24.30 38.98
CA ILE A 87 31.10 24.81 38.34
C ILE A 87 31.19 26.32 38.06
N ASP A 88 31.82 27.07 38.96
CA ASP A 88 32.03 28.52 38.82
C ASP A 88 33.42 28.88 38.26
N SER A 89 34.26 27.88 37.93
CA SER A 89 35.61 28.06 37.41
C SER A 89 35.60 28.34 35.89
N PRO A 90 36.46 29.24 35.39
CA PRO A 90 36.63 29.44 33.95
C PRO A 90 37.26 28.23 33.23
N ASP A 91 37.87 27.31 33.99
CA ASP A 91 38.51 26.09 33.48
C ASP A 91 37.52 24.93 33.29
N LEU A 92 36.23 25.16 33.57
CA LEU A 92 35.17 24.19 33.39
C LEU A 92 35.07 23.77 31.93
N THR A 93 35.14 22.47 31.68
CA THR A 93 35.03 21.86 30.36
C THR A 93 34.05 20.71 30.35
N VAL A 94 33.40 20.52 29.20
CA VAL A 94 32.53 19.39 28.89
C VAL A 94 33.11 18.68 27.68
N ARG A 95 33.24 17.35 27.73
CA ARG A 95 33.76 16.57 26.59
C ARG A 95 32.75 16.56 25.45
N HIS A 96 33.26 16.50 24.23
CA HIS A 96 32.44 16.41 23.02
C HIS A 96 31.47 15.22 23.06
N VAL A 97 31.99 14.05 23.46
CA VAL A 97 31.21 12.80 23.48
C VAL A 97 30.08 12.88 24.50
N ASP A 98 30.37 13.45 25.67
CA ASP A 98 29.41 13.62 26.77
C ASP A 98 28.31 14.61 26.36
N LEU A 99 28.69 15.78 25.82
CA LEU A 99 27.75 16.77 25.31
C LEU A 99 26.88 16.22 24.16
N LYS A 100 27.48 15.48 23.22
CA LYS A 100 26.77 14.84 22.11
C LYS A 100 25.73 13.82 22.62
N SER A 101 26.10 13.03 23.62
CA SER A 101 25.24 11.99 24.18
C SER A 101 24.08 12.61 24.95
N TRP A 102 24.36 13.60 25.79
CA TRP A 102 23.34 14.36 26.53
C TRP A 102 22.38 15.08 25.57
N MET A 103 22.88 15.74 24.52
CA MET A 103 22.00 16.37 23.53
C MET A 103 21.12 15.35 22.78
N ARG A 104 21.65 14.17 22.45
CA ARG A 104 20.87 13.12 21.78
C ARG A 104 19.70 12.63 22.67
N GLN A 105 19.90 12.60 23.98
CA GLN A 105 18.91 12.15 24.95
C GLN A 105 17.86 13.23 25.28
N HIS A 106 18.30 14.45 25.62
CA HIS A 106 17.42 15.51 26.14
C HIS A 106 16.92 16.49 25.07
N TYR A 107 17.62 16.59 23.93
CA TYR A 107 17.28 17.51 22.83
C TYR A 107 17.38 16.82 21.45
N PRO A 108 16.67 15.69 21.21
CA PRO A 108 16.86 14.85 20.02
C PRO A 108 16.64 15.57 18.68
N GLU A 109 15.79 16.61 18.69
CA GLU A 109 15.46 17.47 17.54
C GLU A 109 16.55 18.52 17.24
N GLN A 110 17.43 18.83 18.20
CA GLN A 110 18.47 19.83 18.05
C GLN A 110 19.81 19.16 17.77
N ARG A 111 20.22 19.17 16.50
CA ARG A 111 21.46 18.52 16.05
C ARG A 111 22.43 19.54 15.45
N PRO A 112 23.12 20.34 16.28
CA PRO A 112 24.04 21.34 15.78
C PRO A 112 25.26 20.67 15.09
N CYS A 113 25.74 21.28 14.00
CA CYS A 113 26.72 20.69 13.10
C CYS A 113 28.10 20.44 13.74
N PHE A 114 28.41 21.07 14.87
CA PHE A 114 29.65 20.84 15.60
C PHE A 114 29.69 19.52 16.38
N LEU A 115 28.53 18.92 16.69
CA LEU A 115 28.42 17.63 17.39
C LEU A 115 27.95 16.50 16.47
N PHE A 116 27.10 16.83 15.50
CA PHE A 116 26.44 15.85 14.65
C PHE A 116 26.89 15.97 13.20
N SER A 117 27.29 14.83 12.64
CA SER A 117 27.61 14.71 11.22
C SER A 117 26.40 15.04 10.34
N ARG A 118 26.62 15.30 9.05
CA ARG A 118 25.51 15.57 8.11
C ARG A 118 24.47 14.45 8.11
N SER A 119 24.92 13.19 8.09
CA SER A 119 24.06 12.01 8.11
C SER A 119 23.20 11.94 9.37
N GLU A 120 23.78 12.24 10.53
CA GLU A 120 23.02 12.32 11.79
C GLU A 120 22.02 13.48 11.80
N ARG A 121 22.32 14.61 11.16
CA ARG A 121 21.41 15.77 11.13
C ARG A 121 20.19 15.57 10.24
N ILE A 122 20.33 14.82 9.15
CA ILE A 122 19.21 14.54 8.22
C ILE A 122 18.39 13.32 8.62
N ALA A 123 18.95 12.43 9.45
CA ALA A 123 18.21 11.29 9.98
C ALA A 123 17.10 11.77 10.92
N HIS A 124 15.86 11.32 10.71
CA HIS A 124 14.76 11.67 11.60
C HIS A 124 15.04 11.13 13.01
N PRO A 125 14.90 11.93 14.10
CA PRO A 125 15.34 11.48 15.42
C PRO A 125 14.70 10.22 15.96
N PHE A 126 13.54 9.86 15.44
CA PHE A 126 12.77 8.69 15.83
C PHE A 126 13.00 7.46 14.95
N ILE A 127 13.54 7.61 13.73
CA ILE A 127 13.78 6.46 12.85
C ILE A 127 15.16 5.91 13.17
N SER A 128 15.22 4.93 14.07
CA SER A 128 16.46 4.26 14.44
C SER A 128 16.92 3.29 13.35
N VAL A 129 18.19 2.89 13.39
CA VAL A 129 18.74 1.88 12.47
C VAL A 129 17.99 0.55 12.66
N GLU A 130 17.64 0.22 13.89
CA GLU A 130 16.88 -0.96 14.26
C GLU A 130 15.47 -0.93 13.66
N THR A 131 14.78 0.21 13.69
CA THR A 131 13.49 0.38 13.00
C THR A 131 13.64 0.17 11.50
N GLY A 132 14.68 0.74 10.89
CA GLY A 132 14.97 0.56 9.47
C GLY A 132 15.24 -0.90 9.09
N GLN A 133 15.98 -1.63 9.92
CA GLN A 133 16.25 -3.06 9.73
C GLN A 133 14.98 -3.90 9.90
N ALA A 134 14.16 -3.62 10.92
CA ALA A 134 12.88 -4.30 11.12
C ALA A 134 11.95 -4.14 9.91
N MET A 135 11.82 -2.91 9.39
CA MET A 135 11.02 -2.65 8.18
C MET A 135 11.56 -3.39 6.96
N LEU A 136 12.89 -3.52 6.82
CA LEU A 136 13.50 -4.26 5.72
C LEU A 136 13.18 -5.76 5.81
N VAL A 137 13.25 -6.35 7.00
CA VAL A 137 12.89 -7.74 7.25
C VAL A 137 11.42 -7.98 6.93
N GLU A 138 10.52 -7.11 7.40
CA GLU A 138 9.09 -7.19 7.12
C GLU A 138 8.81 -7.09 5.61
N ARG A 139 9.46 -6.15 4.91
CA ARG A 139 9.35 -6.03 3.45
C ARG A 139 9.78 -7.31 2.73
N LEU A 140 10.88 -7.93 3.15
CA LEU A 140 11.37 -9.17 2.54
C LEU A 140 10.39 -10.33 2.80
N ALA A 141 9.83 -10.43 4.00
CA ALA A 141 8.81 -11.41 4.35
C ALA A 141 7.55 -11.25 3.48
N LEU A 142 7.01 -10.03 3.39
CA LEU A 142 5.84 -9.72 2.55
C LEU A 142 6.07 -10.05 1.08
N LYS A 143 7.26 -9.73 0.55
CA LYS A 143 7.63 -10.07 -0.83
C LYS A 143 7.63 -11.59 -1.05
N SER A 144 8.20 -12.35 -0.11
CA SER A 144 8.21 -13.82 -0.17
C SER A 144 6.79 -14.41 -0.17
N THR A 145 5.91 -13.90 0.69
CA THR A 145 4.50 -14.31 0.74
C THR A 145 3.76 -13.96 -0.55
N LEU A 146 3.99 -12.77 -1.13
CA LEU A 146 3.42 -12.40 -2.44
C LEU A 146 3.88 -13.35 -3.55
N ASP A 147 5.17 -13.70 -3.59
CA ASP A 147 5.71 -14.62 -4.57
C ASP A 147 5.18 -16.05 -4.38
N GLN A 148 4.84 -16.45 -3.15
CA GLN A 148 4.14 -17.70 -2.86
C GLN A 148 2.70 -17.67 -3.39
N TYR A 149 1.93 -16.61 -3.11
CA TYR A 149 0.56 -16.51 -3.60
C TYR A 149 0.48 -16.46 -5.13
N LYS A 150 1.41 -15.76 -5.79
CA LYS A 150 1.51 -15.77 -7.25
C LYS A 150 1.72 -17.17 -7.82
N ARG A 151 2.60 -17.97 -7.20
CA ARG A 151 2.83 -19.36 -7.59
C ARG A 151 1.58 -20.22 -7.41
N GLN A 152 0.90 -20.09 -6.27
CA GLN A 152 -0.35 -20.81 -6.01
C GLN A 152 -1.45 -20.42 -7.02
N LEU A 153 -1.57 -19.14 -7.36
CA LEU A 153 -2.50 -18.68 -8.38
C LEU A 153 -2.20 -19.28 -9.75
N HIS A 154 -0.93 -19.31 -10.15
CA HIS A 154 -0.52 -19.90 -11.43
C HIS A 154 -0.85 -21.39 -11.48
N GLU A 155 -0.53 -22.13 -10.42
CA GLU A 155 -0.86 -23.56 -10.31
C GLU A 155 -2.37 -23.81 -10.39
N LEU A 156 -3.17 -22.95 -9.75
CA LEU A 156 -4.62 -23.05 -9.76
C LEU A 156 -5.20 -22.71 -11.13
N GLN A 157 -4.63 -21.73 -11.84
CA GLN A 157 -4.96 -21.41 -13.23
C GLN A 157 -4.60 -22.56 -14.18
N GLU A 158 -3.44 -23.19 -14.01
CA GLU A 158 -3.03 -24.36 -14.80
C GLU A 158 -3.97 -25.54 -14.57
N LYS A 159 -4.29 -25.85 -13.29
CA LYS A 159 -5.27 -26.89 -12.94
C LYS A 159 -6.63 -26.58 -13.55
N HIS A 160 -7.09 -25.33 -13.47
CA HIS A 160 -8.36 -24.92 -14.07
C HIS A 160 -8.33 -25.08 -15.61
N GLY A 161 -7.25 -24.67 -16.27
CA GLY A 161 -7.07 -24.86 -17.70
C GLY A 161 -6.98 -26.33 -18.11
N ALA A 162 -6.32 -27.17 -17.31
CA ALA A 162 -6.26 -28.61 -17.52
C ALA A 162 -7.63 -29.27 -17.34
N LEU A 163 -8.38 -28.87 -16.31
CA LEU A 163 -9.76 -29.29 -16.09
C LEU A 163 -10.67 -28.85 -17.23
N LEU A 164 -10.54 -27.63 -17.74
CA LEU A 164 -11.27 -27.17 -18.93
C LEU A 164 -10.90 -27.97 -20.19
N LYS A 165 -9.64 -28.40 -20.35
CA LYS A 165 -9.21 -29.29 -21.44
C LYS A 165 -9.68 -30.73 -21.26
N GLN A 166 -9.81 -31.23 -20.03
CA GLN A 166 -10.36 -32.56 -19.74
C GLN A 166 -11.88 -32.58 -19.85
N MET A 167 -12.54 -31.49 -19.43
CA MET A 167 -13.95 -31.25 -19.62
C MET A 167 -14.27 -30.74 -21.02
N ALA A 168 -13.27 -30.39 -21.84
CA ALA A 168 -13.46 -30.22 -23.27
C ALA A 168 -13.85 -31.61 -23.79
N PRO A 169 -15.13 -31.84 -24.08
CA PRO A 169 -15.54 -33.04 -24.78
C PRO A 169 -14.94 -32.87 -26.20
N SER A 170 -14.77 -33.87 -27.05
CA SER A 170 -15.84 -34.27 -27.96
C SER A 170 -17.09 -33.35 -27.96
N THR A 171 -16.93 -32.02 -28.02
CA THR A 171 -18.02 -31.01 -28.04
C THR A 171 -18.83 -31.04 -29.34
N GLY A 172 -18.89 -32.21 -29.99
CA GLY A 172 -19.92 -32.58 -30.95
C GLY A 172 -21.03 -33.45 -30.35
N ALA A 173 -21.06 -33.68 -29.03
CA ALA A 173 -22.08 -34.53 -28.40
C ALA A 173 -22.72 -33.96 -27.12
N GLN A 174 -22.67 -32.64 -26.90
CA GLN A 174 -23.92 -32.03 -26.44
C GLN A 174 -24.88 -32.22 -27.59
N CYS A 175 -26.04 -32.81 -27.31
CA CYS A 175 -27.07 -33.24 -28.24
C CYS A 175 -27.58 -32.06 -29.11
N LEU A 176 -26.74 -31.54 -29.99
CA LEU A 176 -27.15 -30.94 -31.24
C LEU A 176 -27.78 -32.11 -31.95
N ILE A 177 -29.11 -32.21 -31.84
CA ILE A 177 -29.88 -32.84 -32.91
C ILE A 177 -29.27 -32.24 -34.18
N SER A 178 -28.48 -33.04 -34.91
CA SER A 178 -27.83 -32.59 -36.14
C SER A 178 -28.89 -31.86 -36.97
N ASP A 179 -28.56 -30.79 -37.68
CA ASP A 179 -29.54 -30.07 -38.54
C ASP A 179 -30.37 -31.04 -39.40
N ARG A 180 -29.76 -32.18 -39.77
CA ARG A 180 -30.41 -33.33 -40.39
C ARG A 180 -31.49 -33.99 -39.52
N ALA A 181 -31.19 -34.32 -38.26
CA ALA A 181 -32.17 -34.89 -37.34
C ALA A 181 -33.27 -33.89 -36.96
N GLU A 182 -32.98 -32.59 -36.86
CA GLU A 182 -34.00 -31.58 -36.59
C GLU A 182 -34.94 -31.46 -37.80
N ALA A 183 -34.38 -31.48 -39.01
CA ALA A 183 -35.17 -31.56 -40.23
C ALA A 183 -36.05 -32.81 -40.28
N THR A 184 -35.51 -33.98 -39.92
CA THR A 184 -36.28 -35.22 -39.84
C THR A 184 -37.44 -35.10 -38.85
N TYR A 185 -37.20 -34.59 -37.63
CA TYR A 185 -38.26 -34.42 -36.64
C TYR A 185 -39.32 -33.42 -37.09
N LEU A 186 -38.93 -32.29 -37.66
CA LEU A 186 -39.87 -31.31 -38.19
C LEU A 186 -40.70 -31.87 -39.35
N ASN A 187 -40.11 -32.70 -40.21
CA ASN A 187 -40.84 -33.37 -41.29
C ASN A 187 -41.85 -34.39 -40.76
N ILE A 188 -41.47 -35.21 -39.76
CA ILE A 188 -42.37 -36.17 -39.11
C ILE A 188 -43.51 -35.44 -38.39
N ILE A 189 -43.22 -34.38 -37.65
CA ILE A 189 -44.23 -33.57 -36.95
C ILE A 189 -45.16 -32.91 -37.98
N GLY A 190 -44.60 -32.36 -39.06
CA GLY A 190 -45.37 -31.75 -40.12
C GLY A 190 -46.31 -32.73 -40.80
N SER A 191 -45.85 -33.95 -41.11
CA SER A 191 -46.65 -34.96 -41.79
C SER A 191 -47.73 -35.53 -40.87
N MET A 192 -47.42 -35.71 -39.60
CA MET A 192 -48.41 -36.11 -38.60
C MET A 192 -49.51 -35.05 -38.45
N LEU A 193 -49.15 -33.76 -38.41
CA LEU A 193 -50.12 -32.67 -38.36
C LEU A 193 -50.99 -32.61 -39.63
N ASP A 194 -50.39 -32.80 -40.80
CA ASP A 194 -51.13 -32.79 -42.07
C ASP A 194 -52.11 -33.98 -42.16
N LEU A 195 -51.69 -35.17 -41.70
CA LEU A 195 -52.56 -36.34 -41.59
C LEU A 195 -53.68 -36.12 -40.57
N MET A 196 -53.39 -35.64 -39.36
CA MET A 196 -54.37 -35.43 -38.30
C MET A 196 -55.48 -34.44 -38.69
N LEU A 197 -55.13 -33.44 -39.51
CA LEU A 197 -56.05 -32.42 -40.01
C LEU A 197 -56.61 -32.75 -41.40
N GLY A 198 -56.15 -33.85 -42.01
CA GLY A 198 -56.53 -34.30 -43.33
C GLY A 198 -57.77 -35.21 -43.33
N GLN A 199 -58.15 -35.64 -44.52
CA GLN A 199 -59.28 -36.52 -44.76
C GLN A 199 -58.89 -37.59 -45.79
N SER A 200 -59.53 -38.74 -45.74
CA SER A 200 -59.35 -39.80 -46.74
C SER A 200 -59.86 -39.36 -48.12
N PRO A 201 -59.47 -40.03 -49.21
CA PRO A 201 -59.99 -39.75 -50.55
C PRO A 201 -61.52 -39.81 -50.66
N SER A 202 -62.17 -40.54 -49.75
CA SER A 202 -63.63 -40.64 -49.63
C SER A 202 -64.25 -39.56 -48.74
N GLY A 203 -63.47 -38.57 -48.28
CA GLY A 203 -63.93 -37.43 -47.48
C GLY A 203 -64.05 -37.68 -45.96
N VAL A 204 -63.55 -38.81 -45.45
CA VAL A 204 -63.64 -39.11 -44.00
C VAL A 204 -62.42 -38.53 -43.27
N PRO A 205 -62.58 -37.64 -42.27
CA PRO A 205 -61.47 -37.11 -41.50
C PRO A 205 -60.65 -38.19 -40.78
N TYR A 206 -59.33 -38.04 -40.78
CA TYR A 206 -58.44 -39.00 -40.11
C TYR A 206 -58.40 -38.81 -38.58
N SER A 207 -58.76 -37.64 -38.06
CA SER A 207 -58.89 -37.40 -36.62
C SER A 207 -60.09 -36.51 -36.29
N SER A 208 -60.44 -36.44 -35.00
CA SER A 208 -61.49 -35.55 -34.48
C SER A 208 -61.06 -34.09 -34.41
N PHE A 209 -59.75 -33.79 -34.55
CA PHE A 209 -59.24 -32.43 -34.55
C PHE A 209 -59.45 -31.77 -35.90
N LYS A 210 -60.08 -30.58 -35.90
CA LYS A 210 -60.38 -29.82 -37.13
C LYS A 210 -59.38 -28.70 -37.40
N THR A 211 -58.65 -28.24 -36.38
CA THR A 211 -57.72 -27.12 -36.48
C THR A 211 -56.44 -27.40 -35.70
N GLN A 212 -55.36 -26.70 -36.07
CA GLN A 212 -54.08 -26.81 -35.38
C GLN A 212 -54.18 -26.30 -33.93
N GLU A 213 -54.98 -25.27 -33.70
CA GLU A 213 -55.24 -24.71 -32.38
C GLU A 213 -55.88 -25.75 -31.47
N ALA A 214 -56.82 -26.55 -31.97
CA ALA A 214 -57.44 -27.63 -31.20
C ALA A 214 -56.41 -28.69 -30.77
N VAL A 215 -55.44 -29.01 -31.63
CA VAL A 215 -54.31 -29.92 -31.32
C VAL A 215 -53.40 -29.30 -30.26
N VAL A 216 -53.07 -28.01 -30.39
CA VAL A 216 -52.21 -27.29 -29.42
C VAL A 216 -52.89 -27.22 -28.05
N SER A 217 -54.17 -26.84 -28.00
CA SER A 217 -54.94 -26.79 -26.75
C SER A 217 -55.02 -28.16 -26.08
N ALA A 218 -55.24 -29.24 -26.84
CA ALA A 218 -55.24 -30.59 -26.30
C ALA A 218 -53.86 -31.00 -25.74
N LEU A 219 -52.77 -30.73 -26.47
CA LEU A 219 -51.41 -31.04 -25.99
C LEU A 219 -51.06 -30.28 -24.71
N VAL A 220 -51.40 -28.98 -24.64
CA VAL A 220 -51.17 -28.17 -23.44
C VAL A 220 -52.01 -28.69 -22.27
N ALA A 221 -53.28 -29.05 -22.50
CA ALA A 221 -54.17 -29.54 -21.45
C ALA A 221 -53.75 -30.92 -20.89
N HIS A 222 -53.26 -31.83 -21.75
CA HIS A 222 -52.91 -33.19 -21.34
C HIS A 222 -51.45 -33.37 -20.90
N HIS A 223 -50.54 -32.49 -21.33
CA HIS A 223 -49.10 -32.60 -21.05
C HIS A 223 -48.52 -31.31 -20.43
N SER A 224 -49.33 -30.54 -19.71
CA SER A 224 -48.87 -29.34 -19.00
C SER A 224 -47.72 -29.67 -18.04
N GLY A 225 -46.56 -29.02 -18.23
CA GLY A 225 -45.37 -29.18 -17.37
C GLY A 225 -44.18 -29.86 -18.06
N ALA A 226 -44.37 -30.50 -19.21
CA ALA A 226 -43.25 -30.99 -20.02
C ALA A 226 -42.52 -29.81 -20.71
N MET A 227 -41.19 -29.81 -20.62
CA MET A 227 -40.35 -28.82 -21.30
C MET A 227 -40.65 -28.84 -22.80
N GLY A 228 -40.98 -27.66 -23.37
CA GLY A 228 -41.30 -27.52 -24.79
C GLY A 228 -42.78 -27.60 -25.17
N ILE A 229 -43.68 -27.95 -24.24
CA ILE A 229 -45.13 -28.08 -24.45
C ILE A 229 -45.89 -26.78 -24.05
N ALA A 230 -45.23 -25.64 -24.12
CA ALA A 230 -45.91 -24.35 -23.97
C ALA A 230 -46.59 -23.97 -25.29
N GLU A 231 -47.78 -23.34 -25.21
CA GLU A 231 -48.58 -22.94 -26.38
C GLU A 231 -47.74 -22.14 -27.42
N ARG A 232 -46.98 -21.15 -26.96
CA ARG A 232 -46.08 -20.35 -27.81
C ARG A 232 -45.04 -21.21 -28.55
N THR A 233 -44.48 -22.20 -27.87
CA THR A 233 -43.44 -23.08 -28.42
C THR A 233 -44.02 -24.04 -29.45
N LEU A 234 -45.17 -24.66 -29.16
CA LEU A 234 -45.88 -25.54 -30.08
C LEU A 234 -46.29 -24.80 -31.35
N ASN A 235 -46.89 -23.61 -31.23
CA ASN A 235 -47.26 -22.78 -32.37
C ASN A 235 -46.06 -22.46 -33.27
N GLY A 236 -44.91 -22.11 -32.67
CA GLY A 236 -43.67 -21.86 -33.41
C GLY A 236 -43.14 -23.10 -34.14
N LYS A 237 -43.07 -24.25 -33.44
CA LYS A 237 -42.57 -25.51 -34.02
C LYS A 237 -43.51 -26.07 -35.09
N PHE A 238 -44.82 -26.03 -34.89
CA PHE A 238 -45.82 -26.49 -35.87
C PHE A 238 -45.84 -25.62 -37.12
N ALA A 239 -45.76 -24.29 -36.98
CA ALA A 239 -45.66 -23.39 -38.12
C ALA A 239 -44.38 -23.68 -38.94
N THR A 240 -43.25 -23.94 -38.26
CA THR A 240 -41.98 -24.27 -38.91
C THR A 240 -42.05 -25.62 -39.64
N ALA A 241 -42.59 -26.65 -38.96
CA ALA A 241 -42.79 -27.99 -39.53
C ALA A 241 -43.67 -27.96 -40.79
N ARG A 242 -44.80 -27.24 -40.75
CA ARG A 242 -45.72 -27.14 -41.88
C ARG A 242 -45.12 -26.38 -43.07
N ARG A 243 -44.37 -25.31 -42.81
CA ARG A 243 -43.65 -24.57 -43.87
C ARG A 243 -42.65 -25.49 -44.57
N ARG A 244 -41.86 -26.23 -43.79
CA ARG A 244 -40.87 -27.17 -44.35
C ARG A 244 -41.52 -28.29 -45.16
N LEU A 245 -42.60 -28.90 -44.65
CA LEU A 245 -43.30 -29.95 -45.38
C LEU A 245 -43.85 -29.43 -46.71
N ARG A 246 -44.50 -28.26 -46.73
CA ARG A 246 -44.99 -27.63 -47.96
C ARG A 246 -43.87 -27.36 -48.96
N SER A 247 -42.70 -26.92 -48.50
CA SER A 247 -41.53 -26.71 -49.36
C SER A 247 -40.89 -28.00 -49.86
N ALA A 248 -41.17 -29.16 -49.26
CA ALA A 248 -40.65 -30.47 -49.66
C ALA A 248 -41.62 -31.25 -50.58
N THR A 249 -42.91 -30.89 -50.60
CA THR A 249 -43.96 -31.51 -51.43
C THR A 249 -44.29 -30.74 -52.71
N VAL A 250 -43.57 -29.64 -52.99
CA VAL A 250 -43.62 -28.85 -54.23
C VAL A 250 -42.39 -29.18 -55.06
#